data_AF-A0A7C2X5X0-F1
#
_entry.id   AF-A0A7C2X5X0-F1
#
_cell.length_a   1.000
_cell.length_b   1.000
_cell.length_c   1.000
_cell.angle_alpha   90.00
_cell.angle_beta   90.00
_cell.angle_gamma   90.00
#
_symmetry.space_group_name_H-M   'P 1'
#
loop_
_entity.id
_entity.type
_entity.pdbx_description
1 polymer ?
#
loop_
_entity_poly.entity_id
_entity_poly.type
_entity_poly.pdbx_seq_one_letter_code
_entity_poly.pdbx_strand_id
1 'polypeptide(L)' 'MITKGDEEILAEIRQGLKPPTKEEIDEATARWLFGDHAEKMLRYAPWSMILMKLMWKKGEEPWES' A
#
# COMPACT_ATOMS: atom_id res chain seq x y z
N MET A 1 -7.53 10.42 -24.84
CA MET A 1 -8.29 9.24 -25.30
C MET A 1 -7.29 8.10 -25.39
N ILE A 2 -7.54 7.01 -24.68
CA ILE A 2 -6.71 5.80 -24.76
C ILE A 2 -7.08 5.13 -26.09
N THR A 3 -6.09 4.81 -26.91
CA THR A 3 -6.30 4.15 -28.21
C THR A 3 -6.42 2.64 -28.02
N LYS A 4 -6.99 1.94 -29.00
CA LYS A 4 -7.17 0.47 -28.92
C LYS A 4 -5.85 -0.29 -28.74
N GLY A 5 -4.74 0.23 -29.28
CA GLY A 5 -3.40 -0.34 -29.07
C GLY A 5 -2.87 -0.11 -27.65
N ASP A 6 -3.23 1.01 -27.01
CA ASP A 6 -2.84 1.27 -25.61
C ASP A 6 -3.56 0.30 -24.65
N GLU A 7 -4.81 -0.09 -24.95
CA GLU A 7 -5.56 -1.06 -24.14
C GLU A 7 -4.96 -2.47 -24.21
N GLU A 8 -4.47 -2.90 -25.37
CA GLU A 8 -3.79 -4.19 -25.56
C GLU A 8 -2.46 -4.23 -24.79
N ILE A 9 -1.66 -3.17 -24.88
CA ILE A 9 -0.40 -3.03 -24.13
C ILE A 9 -0.67 -3.06 -22.61
N LEU A 10 -1.70 -2.36 -22.15
CA LEU A 10 -2.08 -2.36 -20.73
C LEU A 10 -2.59 -3.74 -20.27
N ALA A 11 -3.27 -4.50 -21.14
CA ALA A 11 -3.73 -5.85 -20.83
C ALA A 11 -2.55 -6.82 -20.70
N GLU A 12 -1.57 -6.76 -21.62
CA GLU A 12 -0.34 -7.57 -21.56
C GLU A 12 0.48 -7.25 -20.29
N ILE A 13 0.63 -5.96 -19.97
CA ILE A 13 1.30 -5.52 -18.75
C ILE A 13 0.56 -6.03 -17.51
N ARG A 14 -0.78 -5.91 -17.46
CA ARG A 14 -1.58 -6.41 -16.33
C ARG A 14 -1.51 -7.93 -16.18
N GLN A 15 -1.37 -8.69 -17.26
CA GLN A 15 -1.18 -10.14 -17.19
C GLN A 15 0.19 -10.51 -16.61
N GLY A 16 1.22 -9.72 -16.87
CA GLY A 16 2.56 -9.91 -16.31
C GLY A 16 2.74 -9.39 -14.88
N LEU A 17 1.92 -8.42 -14.47
CA LEU A 17 1.98 -7.83 -13.13
C LEU A 17 1.34 -8.78 -12.12
N LYS A 18 2.17 -9.32 -11.23
CA LYS A 18 1.71 -9.94 -9.99
C LYS A 18 1.52 -8.84 -8.96
N PRO A 19 0.28 -8.44 -8.63
CA PRO A 19 0.07 -7.46 -7.57
C PRO A 19 0.63 -8.06 -6.26
N PRO A 20 1.31 -7.24 -5.44
CA PRO A 20 1.83 -7.72 -4.17
C PRO A 20 0.67 -8.15 -3.27
N THR A 21 0.92 -9.18 -2.45
CA THR A 21 -0.06 -9.65 -1.47
C THR A 21 -0.23 -8.62 -0.36
N LYS A 22 -1.32 -8.77 0.40
CA LYS A 22 -1.56 -7.89 1.55
C LYS A 22 -0.44 -7.99 2.58
N GLU A 23 0.09 -9.20 2.77
CA GLU A 23 1.19 -9.49 3.68
C GLU A 23 2.48 -8.79 3.22
N GLU A 24 2.78 -8.82 1.92
CA GLU A 24 3.94 -8.11 1.36
C GLU A 24 3.81 -6.59 1.53
N ILE A 25 2.61 -6.06 1.33
CA ILE A 25 2.31 -4.63 1.55
C ILE A 25 2.46 -4.27 3.03
N ASP A 26 1.90 -5.07 3.94
CA ASP A 26 1.95 -4.79 5.37
C ASP A 26 3.38 -4.94 5.91
N GLU A 27 4.19 -5.87 5.39
CA GLU A 27 5.62 -6.01 5.71
C GLU A 27 6.44 -4.80 5.23
N ALA A 28 6.26 -4.38 3.98
CA ALA A 28 6.93 -3.20 3.45
C ALA A 28 6.55 -1.93 4.23
N THR A 29 5.26 -1.79 4.56
CA THR A 29 4.76 -0.68 5.37
C THR A 29 5.34 -0.72 6.78
N ALA A 30 5.47 -1.91 7.39
CA ALA A 30 5.98 -2.05 8.75
C ALA A 30 7.45 -1.69 8.82
N ARG A 31 8.25 -2.13 7.83
CA ARG A 31 9.66 -1.74 7.69
C ARG A 31 9.81 -0.24 7.52
N TRP A 32 8.97 0.38 6.69
CA TRP A 32 9.01 1.82 6.48
C TRP A 32 8.70 2.61 7.76
N LEU A 33 7.70 2.18 8.54
CA LEU A 33 7.27 2.89 9.75
C LEU A 33 8.11 2.62 10.99
N PHE A 34 8.56 1.37 11.17
CA PHE A 34 9.13 0.91 12.44
C PHE A 34 10.56 0.36 12.31
N GLY A 35 11.14 0.38 11.11
CA GLY A 35 12.51 -0.08 10.86
C GLY A 35 12.73 -1.51 11.35
N ASP A 36 13.77 -1.70 12.17
CA ASP A 36 14.15 -3.00 12.74
C ASP A 36 13.08 -3.61 13.66
N HIS A 37 12.12 -2.81 14.13
CA HIS A 37 11.01 -3.28 14.96
C HIS A 37 9.80 -3.75 14.16
N ALA A 38 9.85 -3.71 12.83
CA ALA A 38 8.75 -4.10 11.94
C ALA A 38 8.16 -5.48 12.28
N GLU A 39 9.01 -6.50 12.46
CA GLU A 39 8.55 -7.87 12.75
C GLU A 39 7.81 -7.94 14.10
N LYS A 40 8.34 -7.24 15.12
CA LYS A 40 7.71 -7.17 16.44
C LYS A 40 6.36 -6.45 16.37
N MET A 41 6.28 -5.38 15.58
CA MET A 41 5.04 -4.61 15.41
C MET A 41 3.97 -5.40 14.68
N LEU A 42 4.32 -6.14 13.63
CA LEU A 42 3.39 -7.03 12.94
C LEU A 42 2.90 -8.18 13.83
N ARG A 43 3.79 -8.76 14.65
CA ARG A 43 3.44 -9.88 15.53
C ARG A 43 2.56 -9.48 16.71
N TYR A 44 2.81 -8.32 17.33
CA TYR A 44 2.17 -7.98 18.62
C TYR A 44 1.19 -6.81 18.56
N ALA A 45 1.29 -5.94 17.56
CA ALA A 45 0.46 -4.75 17.45
C ALA A 45 0.01 -4.47 16.01
N PRO A 46 -0.59 -5.45 15.29
CA PRO A 46 -1.02 -5.25 13.90
C PRO A 46 -2.05 -4.12 13.76
N TRP A 47 -2.83 -3.85 14.81
CA TRP A 47 -3.80 -2.75 14.87
C TRP A 47 -3.15 -1.35 14.79
N SER A 48 -1.88 -1.21 15.17
CA SER A 48 -1.15 0.06 15.04
C SER A 48 -1.03 0.51 13.58
N MET A 49 -0.94 -0.44 12.64
CA MET A 49 -0.90 -0.16 11.21
C MET A 49 -2.24 0.38 10.70
N ILE A 50 -3.35 -0.15 11.24
CA ILE A 50 -4.70 0.34 10.91
C ILE A 50 -4.90 1.75 11.49
N LEU A 51 -4.47 1.98 12.73
CA LEU A 51 -4.52 3.30 13.36
C LEU A 51 -3.71 4.33 12.56
N MET A 52 -2.50 3.98 12.14
CA MET A 52 -1.66 4.82 11.29
C MET A 52 -2.33 5.12 9.94
N LYS A 53 -2.91 4.12 9.27
CA LYS A 53 -3.68 4.33 8.02
C LYS A 53 -4.88 5.28 8.24
N LEU A 54 -5.58 5.16 9.36
CA LEU A 54 -6.70 6.06 9.71
C LEU A 54 -6.23 7.48 10.02
N MET A 55 -5.11 7.64 10.72
CA MET A 55 -4.51 8.94 10.99
C MET A 55 -3.99 9.60 9.71
N TRP A 56 -3.36 8.83 8.83
CA TRP A 56 -2.89 9.32 7.54
C TRP A 56 -4.05 9.81 6.66
N LYS A 57 -5.15 9.04 6.58
CA LYS A 57 -6.37 9.51 5.89
C LYS A 57 -6.96 10.78 6.50
N LYS A 58 -6.94 10.93 7.82
CA LYS A 58 -7.36 12.19 8.48
C LYS A 58 -6.39 13.34 8.23
N GLY A 59 -5.10 13.07 8.05
CA GLY A 59 -4.07 14.06 7.74
C GLY A 59 -3.99 14.43 6.26
N GLU A 60 -4.60 13.64 5.37
CA GLU A 60 -4.82 13.89 3.94
C GLU A 60 -6.09 14.72 3.65
N GLU A 61 -6.73 15.32 4.66
CA GLU A 61 -7.71 16.40 4.45
C GLU A 61 -7.12 17.84 4.61
N PRO A 62 -5.85 18.17 4.27
CA PRO A 62 -5.34 19.53 4.46
C PRO A 62 -5.85 20.51 3.39
N TRP A 63 -6.69 20.08 2.45
CA TRP A 63 -7.29 20.91 1.40
C TRP A 63 -8.82 21.11 1.55
N GLU A 64 -9.44 20.63 2.63
CA GLU A 64 -10.84 20.97 2.99
C GLU A 64 -10.91 22.07 4.06
N SER A 65 -9.97 23.03 4.01
CA SER A 65 -10.08 24.31 4.74
C SER A 65 -10.73 25.38 3.86
#